data_AF-A0A847LVS3-F1
#
_entry.id   AF-A0A847LVS3-F1
#
_cell.length_a   1.000
_cell.length_b   1.000
_cell.length_c   1.000
_cell.angle_alpha   90.00
_cell.angle_beta   90.00
_cell.angle_gamma   90.00
#
_symmetry.space_group_name_H-M   'P 1'
#
loop_
_entity.id
_entity.type
_entity.pdbx_description
1 polymer ?
#
loop_
_entity_poly.entity_id
_entity_poly.type
_entity_poly.pdbx_seq_one_letter_code
_entity_poly.pdbx_strand_id
1 'polypeptide(L)'
;MSEQEIREILEANNQYLLLKHLDNLSEDKRSILIANLKKLDISSFFHIVKDTKDQKKFQYSEIKPAEVLENSKVDESFFRSYGEKALKNGEVAFFMVAGGQGSRLGFEHPKGMFPISPVCSKTLFQMHCEKIHASGKYYGFTPRLF
;
A
#
# COMPACT_ATOMS: atom_id res chain seq x y z
N MET A 1 0.53 6.10 25.46
CA MET A 1 1.83 5.53 25.86
C MET A 1 2.70 6.62 26.47
N SER A 2 3.21 6.43 27.68
CA SER A 2 4.18 7.30 28.35
C SER A 2 5.59 7.01 27.82
N GLU A 3 6.57 7.88 28.10
CA GLU A 3 7.97 7.59 27.76
C GLU A 3 8.50 6.38 28.55
N GLN A 4 8.07 6.23 29.80
CA GLN A 4 8.45 5.12 30.66
C GLN A 4 7.99 3.78 30.06
N GLU A 5 6.73 3.70 29.61
CA GLU A 5 6.20 2.51 28.93
C GLU A 5 6.97 2.19 27.63
N ILE A 6 7.37 3.21 26.86
CA ILE A 6 8.20 3.01 25.66
C ILE A 6 9.54 2.38 26.04
N ARG A 7 10.19 2.89 27.09
CA ARG A 7 11.48 2.38 27.55
C ARG A 7 11.38 0.93 27.99
N GLU A 8 10.34 0.58 28.76
CA GLU A 8 10.06 -0.79 29.19
C GLU A 8 9.86 -1.74 28.00
N ILE A 9 9.09 -1.33 26.99
CA ILE A 9 8.89 -2.13 25.77
C ILE A 9 10.20 -2.34 25.01
N LEU A 10 11.03 -1.30 24.88
CA LEU A 10 12.32 -1.38 24.20
C LEU A 10 13.30 -2.29 24.95
N GLU A 11 13.34 -2.18 26.28
CA GLU A 11 14.19 -3.00 27.15
C GLU A 11 13.78 -4.47 27.09
N ALA A 12 12.49 -4.78 27.22
CA ALA A 12 11.94 -6.13 27.10
C ALA A 12 12.19 -6.78 25.72
N ASN A 13 12.51 -5.98 24.70
CA ASN A 13 12.84 -6.44 23.34
C ASN A 13 14.32 -6.22 22.98
N ASN A 14 15.19 -6.08 23.99
CA ASN A 14 16.65 -5.99 23.85
C ASN A 14 17.16 -4.82 22.97
N GLN A 15 16.41 -3.71 22.88
CA GLN A 15 16.78 -2.54 22.09
C GLN A 15 17.67 -1.54 22.86
N TYR A 16 18.70 -2.05 23.53
CA TYR A 16 19.57 -1.26 24.43
C TYR A 16 20.31 -0.12 23.73
N LEU A 17 20.69 -0.30 22.45
CA LEU A 17 21.36 0.77 21.69
C LEU A 17 20.44 1.98 21.47
N LEU A 18 19.16 1.74 21.18
CA LEU A 18 18.17 2.80 21.00
C LEU A 18 17.93 3.55 22.31
N LEU A 19 17.84 2.83 23.44
CA LEU A 19 17.74 3.42 24.78
C LEU A 19 18.95 4.30 25.09
N LYS A 20 20.18 3.80 24.86
CA LYS A 20 21.40 4.58 25.05
C LYS A 20 21.42 5.85 24.20
N HIS A 21 20.95 5.80 22.95
CA HIS A 21 20.87 7.00 22.13
C HIS A 21 19.82 7.98 22.64
N LEU A 22 18.66 7.49 23.08
CA LEU A 22 17.59 8.31 23.65
C LEU A 22 18.09 9.15 24.84
N ASP A 23 18.95 8.58 25.68
CA ASP A 23 19.55 9.26 26.84
C ASP A 23 20.59 10.33 26.46
N ASN A 24 21.16 10.26 25.25
CA ASN A 24 22.17 11.20 24.76
C ASN A 24 21.59 12.27 23.80
N LEU A 25 20.28 12.26 23.56
CA LEU A 25 19.62 13.27 22.72
C LEU A 25 19.41 14.58 23.51
N SER A 26 19.42 15.70 22.79
CA SER A 26 18.88 16.95 23.32
C SER A 26 17.38 16.83 23.56
N GLU A 27 16.84 17.64 24.47
CA GLU A 27 15.41 17.62 24.83
C GLU A 27 14.48 17.75 23.61
N ASP A 28 14.82 18.60 22.64
CA ASP A 28 14.05 18.76 21.41
C ASP A 28 14.01 17.46 20.58
N LYS A 29 15.17 16.83 20.39
CA LYS A 29 15.29 15.60 19.59
C LYS A 29 14.65 14.41 20.29
N ARG A 30 14.79 14.33 21.62
CA ARG A 30 14.13 13.31 22.46
C ARG A 30 12.61 13.45 22.35
N SER A 31 12.10 14.67 22.46
CA SER A 31 10.66 14.95 22.34
C SER A 31 10.11 14.53 20.98
N ILE A 32 10.83 14.81 19.88
CA ILE A 32 10.45 14.36 18.52
C ILE A 32 10.43 12.83 18.42
N LEU A 33 11.48 12.17 18.89
CA LEU A 33 11.58 10.71 18.82
C LEU A 33 10.47 10.03 19.64
N ILE A 34 10.24 10.48 20.87
CA ILE A 34 9.17 9.98 21.72
C ILE A 34 7.80 10.22 21.08
N ALA A 35 7.56 11.40 20.51
CA ALA A 35 6.31 11.69 19.81
C ALA A 35 6.10 10.77 18.60
N ASN A 36 7.16 10.43 17.87
CA ASN A 36 7.09 9.47 16.77
C ASN A 36 6.83 8.04 17.25
N LEU A 37 7.51 7.59 18.30
CA LEU A 37 7.30 6.26 18.89
C LEU A 37 5.88 6.11 19.45
N LYS A 38 5.30 7.16 20.04
CA LYS A 38 3.91 7.17 20.51
C LYS A 38 2.88 7.00 19.39
N LYS A 39 3.21 7.34 18.14
CA LYS A 39 2.32 7.15 16.98
C LYS A 39 2.37 5.72 16.44
N LEU A 40 3.35 4.93 16.88
CA LEU A 40 3.55 3.56 16.46
C LEU A 40 3.02 2.60 17.54
N ASP A 41 2.39 1.51 17.12
CA ASP A 41 2.17 0.37 18.00
C ASP A 41 3.45 -0.48 18.05
N ILE A 42 4.41 -0.01 18.85
CA ILE A 42 5.72 -0.65 19.00
C ILE A 42 5.61 -2.05 19.64
N SER A 43 4.59 -2.29 20.46
CA SER A 43 4.34 -3.60 21.07
C SER A 43 3.96 -4.63 20.00
N SER A 44 3.01 -4.28 19.13
CA SER A 44 2.61 -5.14 18.01
C SER A 44 3.77 -5.35 17.02
N PHE A 45 4.59 -4.32 16.77
CA PHE A 45 5.78 -4.47 15.92
C PHE A 45 6.71 -5.59 16.44
N PHE A 46 7.06 -5.58 17.73
CA PHE A 46 7.94 -6.62 18.28
C PHE A 46 7.29 -7.99 18.33
N HIS A 47 5.97 -8.06 18.53
CA HIS A 47 5.22 -9.33 18.43
C HIS A 47 5.37 -9.93 17.02
N ILE A 48 5.10 -9.15 15.97
CA ILE A 48 5.22 -9.59 14.58
C ILE A 48 6.65 -10.03 14.25
N VAL A 49 7.66 -9.28 14.70
CA VAL A 49 9.07 -9.63 14.47
C VAL A 49 9.45 -10.95 15.15
N LYS A 50 8.90 -11.25 16.33
CA LYS A 50 9.10 -12.55 16.99
C LYS A 50 8.42 -13.67 16.20
N ASP A 51 7.17 -13.48 15.79
CA ASP A 51 6.40 -14.47 15.04
C ASP A 51 7.02 -14.82 13.69
N THR A 52 7.61 -13.84 12.99
CA THR A 52 8.27 -14.09 11.68
C THR A 52 9.49 -15.00 11.76
N LYS A 53 10.09 -15.18 12.94
CA LYS A 53 11.19 -16.14 13.15
C LYS A 53 10.69 -17.57 13.23
N ASP A 54 9.45 -17.77 13.66
CA ASP A 54 8.76 -19.05 13.64
C ASP A 54 8.21 -19.30 12.23
N GLN A 55 9.12 -19.57 11.30
CA GLN A 55 8.76 -19.99 9.95
C GLN A 55 8.08 -21.36 10.02
N LYS A 56 6.75 -21.37 10.07
CA LYS A 56 5.97 -22.56 9.75
C LYS A 56 6.45 -23.06 8.39
N LYS A 57 7.04 -24.26 8.35
CA LYS A 57 7.48 -24.88 7.11
C LYS A 57 6.25 -25.07 6.22
N PHE A 58 6.14 -24.24 5.20
CA PHE A 58 5.08 -24.36 4.21
C PHE A 58 5.28 -25.65 3.42
N GLN A 59 4.29 -26.54 3.41
CA GLN A 59 4.35 -27.78 2.63
C GLN A 59 3.92 -27.49 1.19
N TYR A 60 4.89 -27.39 0.29
CA TYR A 60 4.66 -27.11 -1.13
C TYR A 60 3.85 -28.21 -1.85
N SER A 61 3.68 -29.40 -1.24
CA SER A 61 2.90 -30.51 -1.78
C SER A 61 1.41 -30.21 -1.98
N GLU A 62 0.91 -29.14 -1.36
CA GLU A 62 -0.50 -28.71 -1.47
C GLU A 62 -0.73 -27.65 -2.57
N ILE A 63 0.34 -27.13 -3.19
CA ILE A 63 0.20 -26.14 -4.26
C ILE A 63 -0.26 -26.86 -5.53
N LYS A 64 -1.49 -26.57 -5.95
CA LYS A 64 -2.06 -27.02 -7.22
C LYS A 64 -2.34 -25.82 -8.12
N PRO A 65 -2.31 -25.99 -9.45
CA PRO A 65 -2.78 -24.96 -10.36
C PRO A 65 -4.19 -24.51 -10.00
N ALA A 66 -4.46 -23.20 -10.13
CA ALA A 66 -5.82 -22.68 -10.02
C ALA A 66 -6.70 -23.29 -11.13
N GLU A 67 -7.99 -23.45 -10.84
CA GLU A 67 -8.97 -23.85 -11.85
C GLU A 67 -9.00 -22.84 -13.00
N VAL A 68 -8.91 -23.33 -14.23
CA VAL A 68 -8.88 -22.49 -15.43
C VAL A 68 -10.26 -22.46 -16.05
N LEU A 69 -10.84 -21.27 -16.16
CA LEU A 69 -12.02 -21.04 -17.00
C LEU A 69 -11.58 -20.83 -18.45
N GLU A 70 -12.13 -21.62 -19.36
CA GLU A 70 -11.90 -21.42 -20.79
C GLU A 70 -12.67 -20.19 -21.28
N ASN A 71 -11.99 -19.25 -21.93
CA ASN A 71 -12.64 -18.05 -22.50
C ASN A 71 -13.80 -18.39 -23.46
N SER A 72 -13.74 -19.52 -24.17
CA SER A 72 -14.82 -19.98 -25.08
C SER A 72 -16.13 -20.29 -24.36
N LYS A 73 -16.10 -20.52 -23.05
CA LYS A 73 -17.26 -20.83 -22.21
C LYS A 73 -17.82 -19.58 -21.51
N VAL A 74 -17.22 -18.42 -21.73
CA VAL A 74 -17.61 -17.15 -21.10
C VAL A 74 -18.51 -16.37 -22.05
N ASP A 75 -19.70 -16.01 -21.59
CA ASP A 75 -20.54 -15.04 -22.29
C ASP A 75 -20.00 -13.62 -22.06
N GLU A 76 -19.06 -13.21 -22.90
CA GLU A 76 -18.44 -11.89 -22.85
C GLU A 76 -19.49 -10.77 -22.93
N SER A 77 -20.56 -10.97 -23.71
CA SER A 77 -21.61 -9.98 -23.89
C SER A 77 -22.40 -9.74 -22.60
N PHE A 78 -22.73 -10.83 -21.89
CA PHE A 78 -23.38 -10.77 -20.59
C PHE A 78 -22.50 -10.04 -19.58
N PHE A 79 -21.24 -10.45 -19.39
CA PHE A 79 -20.36 -9.83 -18.39
C PHE A 79 -20.05 -8.37 -18.70
N ARG A 80 -19.90 -8.02 -19.98
CA ARG A 80 -19.74 -6.64 -20.40
C ARG A 80 -20.96 -5.80 -20.02
N SER A 81 -22.17 -6.26 -20.35
CA SER A 81 -23.40 -5.55 -20.01
C SER A 81 -23.59 -5.39 -18.50
N TYR A 82 -23.22 -6.42 -17.72
CA TYR A 82 -23.27 -6.40 -16.27
C TYR A 82 -22.31 -5.36 -15.69
N GLY A 83 -21.06 -5.33 -16.16
CA GLY A 83 -20.05 -4.36 -15.73
C GLY A 83 -20.43 -2.91 -16.08
N GLU A 84 -20.98 -2.68 -17.28
CA GLU A 84 -21.47 -1.37 -17.68
C GLU A 84 -22.62 -0.88 -16.80
N LYS A 85 -23.53 -1.78 -16.41
CA LYS A 85 -24.61 -1.47 -15.45
C LYS A 85 -24.06 -1.12 -14.07
N ALA A 86 -23.12 -1.90 -13.55
CA ALA A 86 -22.48 -1.64 -12.26
C ALA A 86 -21.76 -0.28 -12.23
N LEU A 87 -21.05 0.07 -13.32
CA LEU A 87 -20.43 1.39 -13.48
C LEU A 87 -21.46 2.53 -13.42
N LYS A 88 -22.56 2.41 -14.17
CA LYS A 88 -23.65 3.41 -14.21
C LYS A 88 -24.35 3.56 -12.86
N ASN A 89 -24.52 2.46 -12.13
CA ASN A 89 -25.14 2.44 -10.82
C ASN A 89 -24.23 2.98 -9.70
N GLY A 90 -22.94 3.25 -9.99
CA GLY A 90 -21.99 3.69 -8.97
C GLY A 90 -21.53 2.57 -8.03
N GLU A 91 -21.63 1.32 -8.48
CA GLU A 91 -21.26 0.12 -7.71
C GLU A 91 -19.76 -0.23 -7.84
N VAL A 92 -19.00 0.56 -8.61
CA VAL A 92 -17.59 0.31 -8.91
C VAL A 92 -16.73 1.43 -8.33
N ALA A 93 -15.71 1.04 -7.57
CA ALA A 93 -14.66 1.93 -7.08
C ALA A 93 -13.31 1.60 -7.74
N PHE A 94 -12.54 2.64 -8.03
CA PHE A 94 -11.16 2.51 -8.50
C PHE A 94 -10.21 2.75 -7.34
N PHE A 95 -9.41 1.73 -7.00
CA PHE A 95 -8.40 1.82 -5.95
C PHE A 95 -7.01 1.61 -6.54
N MET A 96 -6.09 2.52 -6.23
CA MET A 96 -4.72 2.49 -6.74
C MET A 96 -3.73 2.42 -5.58
N VAL A 97 -2.91 1.37 -5.57
CA VAL A 97 -1.81 1.23 -4.62
C VAL A 97 -0.61 2.02 -5.11
N ALA A 98 -0.40 3.21 -4.54
CA ALA A 98 0.57 4.19 -5.04
C ALA A 98 1.76 4.46 -4.08
N GLY A 99 1.99 3.60 -3.08
CA GLY A 99 2.98 3.85 -2.01
C GLY A 99 4.46 3.67 -2.39
N GLY A 100 4.76 3.28 -3.64
CA GLY A 100 6.15 3.07 -4.07
C GLY A 100 6.87 4.37 -4.45
N GLN A 101 8.09 4.55 -3.94
CA GLN A 101 9.01 5.60 -4.40
C GLN A 101 9.63 5.23 -5.76
N GLY A 102 9.89 6.23 -6.60
CA GLY A 102 10.54 6.06 -7.91
C GLY A 102 12.05 5.82 -7.85
N SER A 103 12.64 5.54 -6.68
CA SER A 103 14.10 5.55 -6.49
C SER A 103 14.87 4.58 -7.41
N ARG A 104 14.30 3.41 -7.73
CA ARG A 104 14.90 2.48 -8.71
C ARG A 104 14.96 3.02 -10.14
N LEU A 105 14.20 4.06 -10.45
CA LEU A 105 14.20 4.77 -11.73
C LEU A 105 15.09 6.01 -11.69
N GLY A 106 15.83 6.26 -10.61
CA GLY A 106 16.55 7.51 -10.40
C GLY A 106 15.62 8.71 -10.24
N PHE A 107 14.40 8.47 -9.74
CA PHE A 107 13.35 9.48 -9.61
C PHE A 107 12.95 9.66 -8.14
N GLU A 108 13.13 10.88 -7.63
CA GLU A 108 12.95 11.19 -6.21
C GLU A 108 11.48 11.38 -5.77
N HIS A 109 10.54 11.35 -6.72
CA HIS A 109 9.12 11.51 -6.44
C HIS A 109 8.38 10.17 -6.40
N PRO A 110 7.11 10.13 -5.92
CA PRO A 110 6.27 8.95 -6.04
C PRO A 110 6.26 8.40 -7.47
N LYS A 111 6.30 7.06 -7.61
CA LYS A 111 6.41 6.42 -8.94
C LYS A 111 5.32 6.88 -9.91
N GLY A 112 4.11 7.15 -9.42
CA GLY A 112 3.00 7.64 -10.25
C GLY A 112 3.24 9.00 -10.91
N MET A 113 4.17 9.80 -10.41
CA MET A 113 4.58 11.08 -11.02
C MET A 113 5.60 10.91 -12.13
N PHE A 114 6.08 9.69 -12.39
CA PHE A 114 7.07 9.46 -13.44
C PHE A 114 6.44 9.70 -14.83
N PRO A 115 7.03 10.54 -15.69
CA PRO A 115 6.53 10.78 -17.04
C PRO A 115 6.74 9.54 -17.92
N ILE A 116 5.68 9.06 -18.55
CA ILE A 116 5.72 7.83 -19.37
C ILE A 116 5.29 8.03 -20.82
N SER A 117 4.56 9.09 -21.14
CA SER A 117 4.15 9.32 -22.53
C SER A 117 5.25 10.08 -23.29
N PRO A 118 5.70 9.62 -24.46
CA PRO A 118 6.86 10.19 -25.16
C PRO A 118 6.64 11.58 -25.76
N VAL A 119 5.38 11.96 -26.05
CA VAL A 119 5.07 13.25 -26.71
C VAL A 119 4.58 14.28 -25.71
N CYS A 120 3.58 13.91 -24.91
CA CYS A 120 2.92 14.83 -23.98
C CYS A 120 3.55 14.84 -22.57
N SER A 121 4.55 14.00 -22.31
CA SER A 121 5.18 13.82 -21.00
C SER A 121 4.20 13.59 -19.83
N LYS A 122 3.05 12.97 -20.10
CA LYS A 122 2.05 12.62 -19.08
C LYS A 122 2.63 11.63 -18.09
N THR A 123 2.29 11.84 -16.83
CA THR A 123 2.66 10.96 -15.72
C THR A 123 1.79 9.69 -15.72
N LEU A 124 2.25 8.64 -15.03
CA LEU A 124 1.44 7.44 -14.79
C LEU A 124 0.08 7.79 -14.15
N PHE A 125 0.06 8.68 -13.14
CA PHE A 125 -1.18 9.13 -12.51
C PHE A 125 -2.10 9.83 -13.50
N GLN A 126 -1.58 10.76 -14.29
CA GLN A 126 -2.39 11.44 -15.29
C GLN A 126 -3.00 10.45 -16.29
N MET A 127 -2.21 9.48 -16.77
CA MET A 127 -2.70 8.45 -17.69
C MET A 127 -3.82 7.60 -17.07
N HIS A 128 -3.74 7.25 -15.78
CA HIS A 128 -4.81 6.51 -15.10
C HIS A 128 -6.08 7.37 -14.92
N CYS A 129 -5.95 8.62 -14.48
CA CYS A 129 -7.08 9.53 -14.32
C CYS A 129 -7.79 9.81 -15.64
N GLU A 130 -7.04 10.06 -16.72
CA GLU A 130 -7.61 10.30 -18.04
C GLU A 130 -8.32 9.07 -18.60
N LYS A 131 -7.80 7.86 -18.35
CA LYS A 131 -8.49 6.62 -18.72
C LYS A 131 -9.85 6.51 -18.01
N ILE A 132 -9.89 6.75 -16.71
CA ILE A 132 -11.14 6.71 -15.94
C ILE A 132 -12.12 7.78 -16.45
N HIS A 133 -11.64 8.99 -16.72
CA HIS A 133 -12.47 10.06 -17.29
C HIS A 133 -13.02 9.71 -18.69
N ALA A 134 -12.18 9.16 -19.56
CA ALA A 134 -12.60 8.70 -20.89
C ALA A 134 -13.62 7.55 -20.79
N SER A 135 -13.40 6.59 -19.87
CA SER A 135 -14.37 5.53 -19.58
C SER A 135 -15.69 6.08 -19.08
N GLY A 136 -15.67 7.12 -18.23
CA GLY A 136 -16.88 7.82 -17.78
C GLY A 136 -17.72 8.33 -18.95
N LYS A 137 -17.07 9.02 -19.90
CA LYS A 137 -17.73 9.50 -21.13
C LYS A 137 -18.27 8.38 -22.00
N TYR A 138 -17.50 7.31 -22.16
CA TYR A 138 -17.85 6.20 -23.05
C TYR A 138 -19.00 5.34 -22.49
N TYR A 139 -18.96 5.04 -21.20
CA TYR A 139 -19.93 4.16 -20.53
C TYR A 139 -21.08 4.91 -19.83
N GLY A 140 -21.05 6.25 -19.81
CA GLY A 140 -22.13 7.06 -19.25
C GLY A 140 -22.17 7.05 -17.72
N PHE A 141 -21.01 7.06 -17.07
CA PHE A 141 -20.91 7.26 -15.62
C PHE A 141 -20.02 8.48 -15.31
N THR A 142 -20.21 9.08 -14.16
CA THR A 142 -19.34 10.17 -13.67
C THR A 142 -18.42 9.63 -12.60
N PRO A 143 -17.09 9.59 -12.82
CA PRO A 143 -16.14 9.24 -11.77
C PRO A 143 -16.28 10.23 -10.61
N ARG A 144 -16.66 9.73 -9.43
CA ARG A 144 -16.72 10.56 -8.22
C ARG A 144 -15.34 10.54 -7.58
N LEU A 145 -14.74 11.72 -7.45
CA LEU A 145 -13.62 11.92 -6.54
C LEU A 145 -14.24 12.09 -5.15
N PHE A 146 -13.67 11.40 -4.16
CA PHE A 146 -14.13 11.41 -2.77
C PHE A 146 -14.14 12.82 -2.19
#